data_AF-A0A826WDD7-F1
#
_entry.id   AF-A0A826WDD7-F1
#
_cell.length_a   1.000
_cell.length_b   1.000
_cell.length_c   1.000
_cell.angle_alpha   90.00
_cell.angle_beta   90.00
_cell.angle_gamma   90.00
#
_symmetry.space_group_name_H-M   'P 1'
#
loop_
_entity.id
_entity.type
_entity.pdbx_description
1 polymer ?
#
loop_
_entity_poly.entity_id
_entity_poly.type
_entity_poly.pdbx_seq_one_letter_code
_entity_poly.pdbx_strand_id
1 'polypeptide(L)'
;MDAGVLVLAVQQFPITKQFTDNELCTLAWLWRAGDAMLTACQNVTPLLQVAEHREAGRFTSIEQEYPQILTRARAILARETAHVKFQPWLDDKWSRVLPYFRQNLLQ
;
A
#
# COMPACT_ATOMS: atom_id res chain seq x y z
N MET A 1 -12.72 -8.11 -34.91
CA MET A 1 -13.47 -7.45 -33.82
C MET A 1 -13.10 -5.98 -33.86
N ASP A 2 -14.02 -5.14 -34.31
CA ASP A 2 -13.75 -3.73 -34.58
C ASP A 2 -13.55 -2.93 -33.31
N ALA A 3 -12.48 -2.12 -33.29
CA ALA A 3 -12.13 -1.23 -32.18
C ALA A 3 -13.29 -0.28 -31.79
N GLY A 4 -14.18 0.05 -32.73
CA GLY A 4 -15.37 0.88 -32.48
C GLY A 4 -16.40 0.22 -31.55
N VAL A 5 -16.51 -1.11 -31.56
CA VAL A 5 -17.45 -1.85 -30.69
C VAL A 5 -16.94 -1.86 -29.24
N LEU A 6 -15.62 -1.97 -29.05
CA LEU A 6 -14.97 -1.90 -27.73
C LEU A 6 -15.14 -0.52 -27.09
N VAL A 7 -14.98 0.57 -27.85
CA VAL A 7 -15.13 1.93 -27.34
C VAL A 7 -16.58 2.19 -26.88
N LEU A 8 -17.57 1.74 -27.65
CA LEU A 8 -18.98 1.89 -27.27
C LEU A 8 -19.33 1.07 -26.02
N ALA A 9 -18.84 -0.16 -25.91
CA ALA A 9 -19.08 -1.01 -24.75
C ALA A 9 -18.50 -0.42 -23.45
N VAL A 10 -17.32 0.21 -23.50
CA VAL A 10 -16.69 0.88 -22.35
C VAL A 10 -17.48 2.13 -21.91
N GLN A 11 -18.14 2.82 -22.83
CA GLN A 11 -18.99 3.97 -22.53
C GLN A 11 -20.34 3.55 -21.93
N GLN A 12 -20.88 2.41 -22.36
CA GLN A 12 -22.17 1.88 -21.91
C GLN A 12 -22.11 1.22 -20.52
N PHE A 13 -20.96 0.62 -20.20
CA PHE A 13 -20.66 0.07 -18.89
C PHE A 13 -19.37 0.72 -18.39
N PRO A 14 -19.45 1.94 -17.80
CA PRO A 14 -18.27 2.50 -17.16
C PRO A 14 -17.77 1.46 -16.18
N ILE A 15 -16.48 1.11 -16.27
CA ILE A 15 -15.83 0.27 -15.28
C ILE A 15 -15.96 1.06 -13.97
N THR A 16 -17.00 0.74 -13.19
CA THR A 16 -17.26 1.43 -11.93
C THR A 16 -16.02 1.26 -11.09
N LYS A 17 -15.38 2.37 -10.71
CA LYS A 17 -14.30 2.34 -9.72
C LYS A 17 -14.82 1.57 -8.51
N GLN A 18 -14.20 0.42 -8.22
CA GLN A 18 -14.61 -0.43 -7.10
C GLN A 18 -14.50 0.30 -5.76
N PHE A 19 -13.56 1.25 -5.66
CA PHE A 19 -13.34 2.08 -4.48
C PHE A 19 -13.36 3.56 -4.86
N THR A 20 -13.97 4.36 -3.99
CA THR A 20 -13.85 5.83 -4.02
C THR A 20 -12.43 6.26 -3.64
N ASP A 21 -12.05 7.48 -4.03
CA ASP A 21 -10.74 8.02 -3.68
C ASP A 21 -10.57 8.14 -2.15
N ASN A 22 -11.64 8.40 -1.37
CA ASN A 22 -11.53 8.46 0.09
C ASN A 22 -11.30 7.08 0.73
N GLU A 23 -11.93 6.03 0.20
CA GLU A 23 -11.67 4.64 0.62
C GLU A 23 -10.24 4.23 0.28
N LEU A 24 -9.77 4.54 -0.94
CA LEU A 24 -8.38 4.31 -1.32
C LEU A 24 -7.40 5.07 -0.42
N CYS A 25 -7.72 6.32 -0.02
CA CYS A 25 -6.91 7.09 0.91
C CYS A 25 -6.83 6.39 2.28
N THR A 26 -7.96 5.87 2.76
CA THR A 26 -8.04 5.11 4.02
C THR A 26 -7.17 3.85 3.96
N LEU A 27 -7.27 3.09 2.87
CA LEU A 27 -6.46 1.89 2.65
C LEU A 27 -4.96 2.22 2.52
N ALA A 28 -4.61 3.35 1.90
CA ALA A 28 -3.23 3.81 1.83
C ALA A 28 -2.65 4.14 3.22
N TRP A 29 -3.43 4.78 4.08
CA TRP A 29 -3.03 5.04 5.46
C TRP A 29 -2.93 3.76 6.29
N LEU A 30 -3.83 2.79 6.09
CA LEU A 30 -3.76 1.48 6.73
C LEU A 30 -2.47 0.75 6.33
N TRP A 31 -2.15 0.73 5.03
CA TRP A 31 -0.89 0.17 4.54
C TRP A 31 0.32 0.86 5.21
N ARG A 32 0.31 2.19 5.29
CA ARG A 32 1.40 2.95 5.91
C ARG A 32 1.57 2.63 7.40
N ALA A 33 0.47 2.45 8.13
CA ALA A 33 0.51 2.03 9.52
C ALA A 33 1.14 0.62 9.65
N GLY A 34 0.73 -0.32 8.79
CA GLY A 34 1.29 -1.68 8.76
C GLY A 34 2.78 -1.70 8.44
N ASP A 35 3.23 -0.91 7.47
CA ASP A 35 4.64 -0.74 7.10
C ASP A 35 5.49 -0.16 8.26
N ALA A 36 4.97 0.85 8.95
CA ALA A 36 5.62 1.41 10.13
C ALA A 36 5.69 0.39 11.30
N MET A 37 4.61 -0.37 11.52
CA MET A 37 4.57 -1.42 12.54
C MET A 37 5.54 -2.55 12.22
N LEU A 38 5.64 -2.98 10.96
CA LEU A 38 6.61 -4.00 10.55
C LEU A 38 8.05 -3.53 10.79
N THR A 39 8.36 -2.28 10.45
CA THR A 39 9.67 -1.69 10.73
C THR A 39 9.97 -1.69 12.24
N ALA A 40 8.98 -1.35 13.07
CA ALA A 40 9.13 -1.40 14.52
C ALA A 40 9.34 -2.83 15.04
N CYS A 41 8.60 -3.81 14.51
CA CYS A 41 8.83 -5.23 14.80
C CYS A 41 10.27 -5.62 14.43
N GLN A 42 10.73 -5.25 13.23
CA GLN A 42 12.08 -5.54 12.74
C GLN A 42 13.19 -5.01 13.64
N ASN A 43 12.99 -3.82 14.23
CA ASN A 43 13.95 -3.24 15.15
C ASN A 43 13.97 -3.94 16.52
N VAL A 44 12.86 -4.56 16.92
CA VAL A 44 12.70 -5.18 18.25
C VAL A 44 13.07 -6.67 18.25
N THR A 45 12.85 -7.39 17.15
CA THR A 45 13.10 -8.85 17.09
C THR A 45 14.51 -9.27 17.52
N PRO A 46 15.60 -8.60 17.09
CA PRO A 46 16.95 -8.99 17.53
C PRO A 46 17.13 -8.87 19.04
N LEU A 47 16.50 -7.88 19.68
CA LEU A 47 16.55 -7.70 21.14
C LEU A 47 15.79 -8.83 21.85
N LEU A 48 14.64 -9.23 21.31
CA LEU A 48 13.87 -10.35 21.86
C LEU A 48 14.62 -11.68 21.72
N GLN A 49 15.34 -11.87 20.61
CA GLN A 49 16.16 -13.06 20.37
C GLN A 49 17.33 -13.13 21.37
N VAL A 50 18.06 -12.02 21.57
CA VAL A 50 19.16 -11.95 22.55
C VAL A 50 18.68 -12.19 23.97
N ALA A 51 17.48 -11.71 24.32
CA ALA A 51 16.88 -11.91 25.62
C ALA A 51 16.24 -13.29 25.82
N GLU A 52 16.29 -14.18 24.82
CA GLU A 52 15.57 -15.46 24.78
C GLU A 52 14.08 -15.30 25.15
N HIS A 53 13.50 -14.15 24.78
CA HIS A 53 12.17 -13.79 25.19
C HIS A 53 11.13 -14.69 24.51
N ARG A 54 10.09 -15.09 25.24
CA ARG A 54 9.06 -16.02 24.74
C ARG A 54 8.39 -15.62 23.42
N GLU A 55 8.34 -14.32 23.12
CA GLU A 55 7.73 -13.79 21.89
C GLU A 55 8.72 -13.73 20.70
N ALA A 56 10.01 -14.05 20.88
CA ALA A 56 11.02 -13.94 19.82
C ALA A 56 10.63 -14.74 18.57
N GLY A 57 10.09 -15.96 18.76
CA GLY A 57 9.59 -16.79 17.67
C GLY A 57 8.45 -16.12 16.89
N ARG A 58 7.48 -15.54 17.60
CA ARG A 58 6.35 -14.84 16.98
C ARG A 58 6.80 -13.63 16.15
N PHE A 59 7.71 -12.83 16.68
CA PHE A 59 8.25 -11.67 15.95
C PHE A 59 9.06 -12.09 14.72
N THR A 60 9.83 -13.18 14.82
CA THR A 60 10.54 -13.76 13.67
C THR A 60 9.57 -14.19 12.57
N SER A 61 8.43 -14.80 12.90
CA SER A 61 7.40 -15.14 11.89
C SER A 61 6.79 -13.90 11.23
N ILE A 62 6.51 -12.83 12.00
CA ILE A 62 5.99 -11.57 11.45
C ILE A 62 6.96 -10.99 10.42
N GLU A 63 8.26 -10.96 10.73
CA GLU A 63 9.29 -10.46 9.81
C GLU A 63 9.38 -11.25 8.50
N GLN A 64 9.10 -12.54 8.54
CA GLN A 64 9.18 -13.41 7.37
C GLN A 64 7.93 -13.31 6.50
N GLU A 65 6.74 -13.26 7.11
CA GLU A 65 5.47 -13.38 6.40
C GLU A 65 4.93 -12.03 5.90
N TYR A 66 5.03 -10.99 6.72
CA TYR A 66 4.31 -9.73 6.48
C TYR A 66 4.93 -8.82 5.39
N PRO A 67 6.24 -8.85 5.09
CA PRO A 67 6.78 -8.04 3.99
C PRO A 67 6.12 -8.34 2.64
N GLN A 68 5.81 -9.61 2.36
CA GLN A 68 5.25 -10.00 1.07
C GLN A 68 3.83 -9.47 0.89
N ILE A 69 2.97 -9.56 1.92
CA ILE A 69 1.60 -9.05 1.83
C ILE A 69 1.58 -7.52 1.75
N LEU A 70 2.45 -6.83 2.48
CA LEU A 70 2.59 -5.38 2.38
C LEU A 70 3.09 -4.94 1.00
N THR A 71 4.01 -5.68 0.39
CA THR A 71 4.49 -5.42 -0.97
C THR A 71 3.36 -5.56 -2.00
N ARG A 72 2.53 -6.60 -1.88
CA ARG A 72 1.36 -6.79 -2.77
C ARG A 72 0.32 -5.70 -2.59
N ALA A 73 -0.02 -5.36 -1.34
CA ALA A 73 -0.95 -4.27 -1.03
C ALA A 73 -0.46 -2.93 -1.58
N ARG A 74 0.85 -2.66 -1.45
CA ARG A 74 1.50 -1.48 -2.02
C ARG A 74 1.31 -1.38 -3.53
N ALA A 75 1.54 -2.48 -4.26
CA ALA A 75 1.41 -2.51 -5.72
C ALA A 75 -0.03 -2.26 -6.17
N ILE A 76 -1.01 -2.82 -5.45
CA ILE A 76 -2.44 -2.55 -5.69
C ILE A 76 -2.74 -1.06 -5.46
N LEU A 77 -2.34 -0.50 -4.33
CA LEU A 77 -2.57 0.91 -4.01
C LEU A 77 -1.88 1.85 -5.01
N ALA A 78 -0.67 1.54 -5.45
CA ALA A 78 0.02 2.31 -6.47
C ALA A 78 -0.76 2.33 -7.80
N ARG A 79 -1.26 1.17 -8.24
CA ARG A 79 -2.08 1.04 -9.46
C ARG A 79 -3.40 1.78 -9.33
N GLU A 80 -4.17 1.50 -8.28
CA GLU A 80 -5.53 2.05 -8.10
C GLU A 80 -5.53 3.55 -7.82
N THR A 81 -4.42 4.11 -7.36
CA THR A 81 -4.32 5.56 -7.09
C THR A 81 -3.58 6.33 -8.18
N ALA A 82 -3.12 5.69 -9.26
CA ALA A 82 -2.27 6.34 -10.27
C ALA A 82 -2.85 7.65 -10.85
N HIS A 83 -4.19 7.79 -10.87
CA HIS A 83 -4.90 9.01 -11.29
C HIS A 83 -4.82 10.17 -10.28
N VAL A 84 -4.57 9.91 -9.00
CA VAL A 84 -4.47 10.93 -7.95
C VAL A 84 -3.16 11.69 -8.13
N LYS A 85 -3.27 12.99 -8.46
CA LYS A 85 -2.10 13.86 -8.64
C LYS A 85 -1.44 14.14 -7.29
N PHE A 86 -0.13 13.94 -7.22
CA PHE A 86 0.66 14.34 -6.06
C PHE A 86 0.87 15.86 -6.09
N GLN A 87 0.47 16.55 -5.01
CA GLN A 87 0.57 18.01 -4.88
C GLN A 87 1.29 18.36 -3.58
N PRO A 88 2.64 18.33 -3.54
CA PRO A 88 3.40 18.42 -2.28
C PRO A 88 3.17 19.68 -1.44
N TRP A 89 2.68 20.76 -2.05
CA TRP A 89 2.33 22.02 -1.38
C TRP A 89 0.94 22.01 -0.74
N LEU A 90 0.08 21.05 -1.11
CA LEU A 90 -1.26 20.90 -0.55
C LEU A 90 -1.15 20.03 0.72
N ASP A 91 -1.49 20.60 1.87
CA ASP A 91 -1.50 19.84 3.13
C ASP A 91 -2.77 18.97 3.25
N ASP A 92 -2.87 17.98 2.38
CA ASP A 92 -3.95 17.01 2.37
C ASP A 92 -3.48 15.60 2.75
N LYS A 93 -4.45 14.74 3.04
CA LYS A 93 -4.20 13.35 3.43
C LYS A 93 -3.40 12.60 2.35
N TRP A 94 -3.57 12.97 1.08
CA TRP A 94 -2.88 12.33 -0.04
C TRP A 94 -1.41 12.72 -0.12
N SER A 95 -1.09 14.00 -0.06
CA SER A 95 0.29 14.50 -0.16
C SER A 95 1.19 13.94 0.94
N ARG A 96 0.62 13.60 2.10
CA ARG A 96 1.34 12.94 3.18
C ARG A 96 1.58 11.44 2.97
N VAL A 97 0.68 10.71 2.27
CA VAL A 97 0.75 9.25 2.17
C VAL A 97 1.31 8.74 0.83
N LEU A 98 1.05 9.45 -0.28
CA LEU A 98 1.49 9.07 -1.63
C LEU A 98 3.01 8.85 -1.76
N PRO A 99 3.88 9.68 -1.14
CA PRO A 99 5.33 9.49 -1.21
C PRO A 99 5.78 8.08 -0.80
N TYR A 100 5.21 7.52 0.27
CA TYR A 100 5.70 6.29 0.88
C TYR A 100 5.58 5.05 -0.01
N PHE A 101 4.51 4.94 -0.80
CA PHE A 101 4.30 3.78 -1.66
C PHE A 101 4.60 4.02 -3.14
N ARG A 102 4.75 5.27 -3.59
CA ARG A 102 5.09 5.59 -4.99
C ARG A 102 6.58 5.80 -5.24
N GLN A 103 7.37 6.21 -4.24
CA GLN A 103 8.77 6.57 -4.48
C GLN A 103 9.71 5.37 -4.71
N ASN A 104 9.45 4.18 -4.13
CA ASN A 104 10.22 2.97 -4.50
C ASN A 104 9.74 2.28 -5.79
N LEU A 105 9.08 3.01 -6.72
CA LEU A 105 8.83 2.53 -8.09
C LEU A 105 9.92 3.00 -9.09
N LEU A 106 10.91 3.76 -8.62
CA LEU A 106 11.98 4.36 -9.43
C LEU A 106 13.38 3.78 -9.09
N GLN A 107 13.46 2.65 -8.39
CA GLN A 107 14.68 1.86 -8.22
C GLN A 107 14.48 0.49 -8.84
#